data_AF-A0A7V9BHT6-F1
#
_entry.id   AF-A0A7V9BHT6-F1
#
_cell.length_a   1.000
_cell.length_b   1.000
_cell.length_c   1.000
_cell.angle_alpha   90.00
_cell.angle_beta   90.00
_cell.angle_gamma   90.00
#
_symmetry.space_group_name_H-M   'P 1'
#
loop_
_entity.id
_entity.type
_entity.pdbx_description
1 polymer ?
#
loop_
_entity_poly.entity_id
_entity_poly.type
_entity_poly.pdbx_seq_one_letter_code
_entity_poly.pdbx_strand_id
1 'polypeptide(L)'
;MNHLSDVQFTAALEDELDPAGSAHLDACGACAAKVRGLRTVLASVLHAPVAEPSPLFWEHFGARVNKAIDSAQPPAAASWGWTANRGWLAAAAIVPLVMMIGALALYVIRSGADERSRPAPRTAAAEKPLDAGLPAGRAPAAVDTSDLAGDPPDDDRAWALMRSLAIDLHYDDAREAGILPRPGAIETAATELSALERAELVRLLQDELKRTGA
;
A
#
# COMPACT_ATOMS: atom_id res chain seq x y z
N MET A 1 28.38 19.83 -22.42
CA MET A 1 28.44 19.30 -21.04
C MET A 1 27.02 18.95 -20.66
N ASN A 2 26.75 17.69 -20.29
CA ASN A 2 25.40 17.27 -19.92
C ASN A 2 25.16 17.61 -18.45
N HIS A 3 24.06 18.30 -18.15
CA HIS A 3 23.60 18.60 -16.80
C HIS A 3 22.59 17.54 -16.36
N LEU A 4 22.26 17.51 -15.06
CA LEU A 4 21.16 16.70 -14.53
C LEU A 4 19.84 17.03 -15.23
N SER A 5 19.02 16.01 -15.47
CA SER A 5 17.64 16.18 -15.92
C SER A 5 16.75 16.71 -14.79
N ASP A 6 15.54 17.18 -15.13
CA ASP A 6 14.59 17.66 -14.12
C ASP A 6 14.18 16.56 -13.13
N VAL A 7 14.01 15.33 -13.60
CA VAL A 7 13.73 14.16 -12.73
C VAL A 7 14.88 13.92 -11.75
N GLN A 8 16.12 14.04 -12.22
CA GLN A 8 17.29 13.92 -11.34
C GLN A 8 17.42 15.09 -10.36
N PHE A 9 16.98 16.29 -10.72
CA PHE A 9 16.90 17.40 -9.76
C PHE A 9 15.88 17.12 -8.66
N THR A 10 14.70 16.56 -8.99
CA THR A 10 13.70 16.16 -7.99
C THR A 10 14.24 15.06 -7.07
N ALA A 11 14.84 14.00 -7.63
CA ALA A 11 15.47 12.95 -6.83
C ALA A 11 16.58 13.51 -5.93
N ALA A 12 17.35 14.51 -6.40
CA ALA A 12 18.33 15.20 -5.57
C ALA A 12 17.70 16.04 -4.44
N LEU A 13 16.47 16.54 -4.59
CA LEU A 13 15.76 17.25 -3.51
C LEU A 13 15.20 16.30 -2.46
N GLU A 14 14.83 15.08 -2.85
CA GLU A 14 14.29 14.02 -1.99
C GLU A 14 15.40 13.16 -1.36
N ASP A 15 16.68 13.47 -1.64
CA ASP A 15 17.86 12.69 -1.22
C ASP A 15 17.85 11.25 -1.76
N GLU A 16 17.23 11.02 -2.92
CA GLU A 16 17.11 9.73 -3.63
C GLU A 16 17.95 9.65 -4.91
N LEU A 17 18.95 10.52 -5.08
CA LEU A 17 19.76 10.56 -6.30
C LEU A 17 20.67 9.33 -6.42
N ASP A 18 20.74 8.77 -7.63
CA ASP A 18 21.62 7.63 -7.92
C ASP A 18 23.12 7.97 -7.75
N PRO A 19 24.01 6.97 -7.62
CA PRO A 19 25.43 7.22 -7.41
C PRO A 19 26.11 8.02 -8.53
N ALA A 20 25.67 7.83 -9.78
CA ALA A 20 26.20 8.56 -10.93
C ALA A 20 25.78 10.04 -10.91
N GLY A 21 24.51 10.33 -10.59
CA GLY A 21 24.02 11.68 -10.39
C GLY A 21 24.72 12.38 -9.22
N SER A 22 24.94 11.65 -8.12
CA SER A 22 25.68 12.17 -6.95
C SER A 22 27.12 12.55 -7.31
N ALA A 23 27.85 11.67 -8.00
CA ALA A 23 29.20 11.98 -8.48
C ALA A 23 29.23 13.18 -9.45
N HIS A 24 28.18 13.35 -10.27
CA HIS A 24 28.05 14.52 -11.12
C HIS A 24 27.79 15.81 -10.33
N LEU A 25 26.96 15.77 -9.28
CA LEU A 25 26.73 16.94 -8.40
C LEU A 25 28.02 17.41 -7.74
N ASP A 26 28.86 16.47 -7.30
CA ASP A 26 30.16 16.79 -6.69
C ASP A 26 31.12 17.43 -7.69
N ALA A 27 31.06 17.03 -8.96
CA ALA A 27 31.93 17.54 -10.02
C ALA A 27 31.41 18.81 -10.71
N CYS A 28 30.08 19.04 -10.73
CA CYS A 28 29.46 20.12 -11.49
C CYS A 28 28.91 21.24 -10.58
N GLY A 29 29.70 22.31 -10.44
CA GLY A 29 29.34 23.47 -9.59
C GLY A 29 28.01 24.15 -9.97
N ALA A 30 27.61 24.14 -11.25
CA ALA A 30 26.34 24.70 -11.70
C ALA A 30 25.13 23.89 -11.20
N CYS A 31 25.20 22.56 -11.31
CA CYS A 31 24.16 21.66 -10.79
C CYS A 31 24.08 21.72 -9.26
N ALA A 32 25.22 21.73 -8.57
CA ALA A 32 25.27 21.90 -7.11
C ALA A 32 24.70 23.23 -6.63
N ALA A 33 24.95 24.33 -7.37
CA ALA A 33 24.35 25.64 -7.05
C ALA A 33 22.82 25.63 -7.22
N LYS A 34 22.31 25.00 -8.28
CA LYS A 34 20.86 24.89 -8.53
C LYS A 34 20.15 24.06 -7.44
N VAL A 35 20.68 22.90 -7.06
CA VAL A 35 20.11 22.07 -5.97
C VAL A 35 20.09 22.84 -4.64
N ARG A 36 21.18 23.52 -4.28
CA ARG A 36 21.21 24.37 -3.07
C ARG A 36 20.17 25.48 -3.10
N GLY A 37 19.99 26.13 -4.26
CA GLY A 37 18.96 27.15 -4.45
C GLY A 37 17.55 26.60 -4.23
N LEU A 38 17.23 25.45 -4.84
CA LEU A 38 15.93 24.79 -4.68
C LEU A 38 15.69 24.34 -3.23
N ARG A 39 16.69 23.76 -2.55
CA ARG A 39 16.61 23.40 -1.11
C ARG A 39 16.37 24.63 -0.23
N THR A 40 16.99 25.77 -0.56
CA THR A 40 16.76 27.02 0.16
C THR A 40 15.31 27.50 0.01
N VAL A 41 14.75 27.44 -1.20
CA VAL A 41 13.34 27.78 -1.44
C VAL A 41 12.42 26.82 -0.70
N LEU A 42 12.66 25.51 -0.76
CA LEU A 42 11.86 24.52 -0.05
C LEU A 42 11.89 24.76 1.46
N ALA A 43 13.07 25.01 2.03
CA ALA A 43 13.19 25.36 3.44
C ALA A 43 12.38 26.62 3.78
N SER A 44 12.36 27.64 2.92
CA SER A 44 11.55 28.84 3.16
C SER A 44 10.04 28.56 3.16
N VAL A 45 9.57 27.66 2.29
CA VAL A 45 8.15 27.26 2.21
C VAL A 45 7.76 26.45 3.45
N LEU A 46 8.62 25.52 3.88
CA LEU A 46 8.34 24.67 5.04
C LEU A 46 8.29 25.46 6.37
N HIS A 47 8.98 26.60 6.44
CA HIS A 47 8.96 27.49 7.62
C HIS A 47 7.93 28.62 7.50
N ALA A 48 7.21 28.74 6.38
CA ALA A 48 6.17 29.72 6.25
C ALA A 48 5.06 29.40 7.27
N PRO A 49 4.58 30.38 8.06
CA PRO A 49 3.49 30.15 8.99
C PRO A 49 2.22 29.83 8.20
N VAL A 50 1.87 28.55 8.12
CA VAL A 50 0.61 28.10 7.56
C VAL A 50 -0.45 28.26 8.65
N ALA A 51 -1.47 29.08 8.39
CA ALA A 51 -2.60 29.19 9.29
C ALA A 51 -3.27 27.81 9.40
N GLU A 52 -3.43 27.31 10.62
CA GLU A 52 -4.13 26.06 10.85
C GLU A 52 -5.58 26.22 10.33
N PRO A 53 -6.05 25.33 9.43
CA PRO A 53 -7.41 25.41 8.93
C PRO A 53 -8.40 25.28 10.09
N SER A 54 -9.56 25.94 9.98
CA SER A 54 -10.59 25.83 11.00
C SER A 54 -11.02 24.36 11.18
N PRO A 55 -11.38 23.90 12.39
CA PRO A 55 -11.83 22.51 12.58
C PRO A 55 -12.98 22.10 11.65
N LEU A 56 -13.90 23.04 11.36
CA LEU A 56 -15.02 22.82 10.43
C LEU A 56 -14.58 22.66 8.96
N PHE A 57 -13.40 23.15 8.58
CA PHE A 57 -12.89 22.97 7.23
C PHE A 57 -12.75 21.49 6.88
N TRP A 58 -12.23 20.67 7.79
CA TRP A 58 -11.99 19.26 7.56
C TRP A 58 -13.29 18.46 7.44
N GLU A 59 -14.28 18.77 8.27
CA GLU A 59 -15.62 18.17 8.19
C GLU A 59 -16.27 18.46 6.83
N HIS A 60 -16.25 19.72 6.39
CA HIS A 60 -16.81 20.10 5.10
C HIS A 60 -16.02 19.54 3.92
N PHE A 61 -14.69 19.49 4.02
CA PHE A 61 -13.84 18.91 2.99
C PHE A 61 -14.13 17.42 2.82
N GLY A 62 -14.13 16.65 3.91
CA GLY A 62 -14.45 15.23 3.88
C GLY A 62 -15.86 14.95 3.33
N ALA A 63 -16.87 15.73 3.75
CA ALA A 63 -18.22 15.61 3.24
C ALA A 63 -18.32 15.87 1.73
N ARG A 64 -17.56 16.86 1.21
CA ARG A 64 -17.53 17.14 -0.24
C ARG A 64 -16.84 16.02 -1.01
N VAL A 65 -15.71 15.52 -0.52
CA VAL A 65 -14.98 14.40 -1.15
C VAL A 65 -15.86 13.15 -1.20
N ASN A 66 -16.51 12.77 -0.09
CA ASN A 66 -17.41 11.62 -0.05
C ASN A 66 -18.58 11.78 -1.01
N LYS A 67 -19.22 12.96 -1.03
CA LYS A 67 -20.30 13.25 -1.97
C LYS A 67 -19.85 13.15 -3.43
N ALA A 68 -18.64 13.61 -3.75
CA ALA A 68 -18.08 13.51 -5.09
C ALA A 68 -17.87 12.05 -5.49
N ILE A 69 -17.31 11.23 -4.59
CA ILE A 69 -17.12 9.78 -4.78
C ILE A 69 -18.48 9.08 -5.00
N ASP A 70 -19.47 9.33 -4.14
CA ASP A 70 -20.80 8.74 -4.25
C ASP A 70 -21.49 9.11 -5.57
N SER A 71 -21.29 10.36 -6.03
CA SER A 71 -21.87 10.84 -7.28
C SER A 71 -21.16 10.34 -8.55
N ALA A 72 -19.88 9.95 -8.43
CA ALA A 72 -19.09 9.41 -9.54
C ALA A 72 -19.36 7.92 -9.76
N GLN A 73 -19.94 7.22 -8.78
CA GLN A 73 -20.31 5.83 -8.91
C GLN A 73 -21.55 5.71 -9.82
N PRO A 74 -21.50 4.97 -10.94
CA PRO A 74 -22.68 4.76 -11.76
C PRO A 74 -23.77 4.12 -10.90
N PRO A 75 -25.06 4.46 -11.11
CA PRO A 75 -26.14 3.83 -10.35
C PRO A 75 -25.99 2.34 -10.52
N ALA A 76 -25.70 1.63 -9.42
CA ALA A 76 -25.62 0.18 -9.40
C ALA A 76 -26.90 -0.30 -10.08
N ALA A 77 -26.74 -0.92 -11.27
CA ALA A 77 -27.87 -1.31 -12.09
C ALA A 77 -28.79 -2.13 -11.19
N ALA A 78 -29.93 -1.55 -10.83
CA ALA A 78 -30.89 -2.18 -9.95
C ALA A 78 -31.28 -3.49 -10.64
N SER A 79 -30.73 -4.60 -10.15
CA SER A 79 -31.08 -5.96 -10.55
C SER A 79 -32.45 -6.29 -9.95
N TRP A 80 -33.41 -5.46 -10.31
CA TRP A 80 -34.78 -5.50 -9.88
C TRP A 80 -35.47 -6.60 -10.68
N GLY A 81 -35.45 -7.82 -10.15
CA GLY A 81 -36.56 -8.74 -10.39
C GLY A 81 -36.28 -10.14 -10.93
N TRP A 82 -35.08 -10.73 -10.78
CA TRP A 82 -34.89 -12.13 -11.26
C TRP A 82 -34.21 -13.15 -10.34
N THR A 83 -33.87 -12.81 -9.10
CA THR A 83 -33.20 -13.76 -8.16
C THR A 83 -33.99 -14.11 -6.90
N ALA A 84 -35.18 -13.54 -6.70
CA ALA A 84 -36.00 -13.76 -5.50
C ALA A 84 -36.46 -15.23 -5.29
N ASN A 85 -36.25 -16.13 -6.26
CA ASN A 85 -36.68 -17.53 -6.17
C ASN A 85 -35.54 -18.56 -6.05
N ARG A 86 -34.28 -18.13 -5.83
CA ARG A 86 -33.11 -19.03 -5.75
C ARG A 86 -32.49 -19.17 -4.35
N GLY A 87 -33.01 -18.43 -3.36
CA GLY A 87 -32.46 -18.38 -1.99
C GLY A 87 -32.58 -19.67 -1.17
N TRP A 88 -33.45 -20.62 -1.55
CA TRP A 88 -33.66 -21.85 -0.77
C TRP A 88 -32.65 -22.97 -1.08
N LEU A 89 -31.90 -22.88 -2.19
CA LEU A 89 -30.90 -23.90 -2.55
C LEU A 89 -29.47 -23.52 -2.10
N ALA A 90 -29.20 -22.26 -1.77
CA ALA A 90 -27.86 -21.81 -1.36
C ALA A 90 -27.56 -22.01 0.14
N ALA A 91 -28.59 -22.23 0.97
CA ALA A 91 -28.40 -22.45 2.41
C ALA A 91 -27.77 -23.81 2.76
N ALA A 92 -27.78 -24.79 1.84
CA ALA A 92 -27.24 -26.13 2.07
C ALA A 92 -25.71 -26.23 1.86
N ALA A 93 -25.06 -25.24 1.24
CA ALA A 93 -23.63 -25.30 0.87
C ALA A 93 -22.68 -24.58 1.84
N ILE A 94 -23.19 -23.73 2.75
CA ILE A 94 -22.34 -22.91 3.64
C ILE A 94 -21.84 -23.72 4.86
N VAL A 95 -22.66 -24.66 5.36
CA VAL A 95 -22.33 -25.49 6.52
C VAL A 95 -21.04 -26.33 6.34
N PRO A 96 -20.82 -27.05 5.21
CA PRO A 96 -19.58 -27.82 5.04
C PRO A 96 -18.32 -26.95 4.91
N LEU A 97 -18.43 -25.76 4.31
CA LEU A 97 -17.29 -24.87 4.13
C LEU A 97 -16.78 -24.31 5.47
N VAL A 98 -17.71 -23.87 6.34
CA VAL A 98 -17.35 -23.38 7.68
C VAL A 98 -16.78 -24.50 8.55
N MET A 99 -17.31 -25.73 8.46
CA MET A 99 -16.74 -26.88 9.17
C MET A 99 -15.33 -27.25 8.68
N MET A 100 -15.08 -27.18 7.38
CA MET A 100 -13.77 -27.48 6.80
C MET A 100 -12.72 -26.44 7.21
N ILE A 101 -13.07 -25.15 7.19
CA ILE A 101 -12.18 -24.07 7.65
C ILE A 101 -11.88 -24.22 9.16
N GLY A 102 -12.91 -24.52 9.97
CA GLY A 102 -12.73 -24.77 11.39
C GLY A 102 -11.85 -25.99 11.69
N ALA A 103 -12.02 -27.09 10.95
CA ALA A 103 -11.19 -28.29 11.10
C ALA A 103 -9.73 -28.03 10.70
N LEU A 104 -9.49 -27.25 9.64
CA LEU A 104 -8.14 -26.88 9.19
C LEU A 104 -7.44 -25.98 10.22
N ALA A 105 -8.14 -24.98 10.78
CA ALA A 105 -7.60 -24.13 11.84
C ALA A 105 -7.22 -24.93 13.09
N LEU A 106 -8.06 -25.89 13.51
CA LEU A 106 -7.77 -26.80 14.62
C LEU A 106 -6.58 -27.73 14.34
N TYR A 107 -6.42 -28.19 13.10
CA TYR A 107 -5.30 -29.03 12.70
C TYR A 107 -3.96 -28.30 12.81
N VAL A 108 -3.88 -27.05 12.31
CA VAL A 108 -2.65 -26.24 12.36
C VAL A 108 -2.23 -25.90 13.79
N ILE A 109 -3.19 -25.58 14.67
CA ILE A 109 -2.90 -25.30 16.08
C ILE A 109 -2.35 -26.55 16.79
N ARG A 110 -2.85 -27.74 16.44
CA ARG A 110 -2.46 -29.00 17.06
C ARG A 110 -1.13 -29.53 16.53
N SER A 111 -0.83 -29.34 15.25
CA SER A 111 0.45 -29.77 14.64
C SER A 111 1.63 -28.87 15.04
N GLY A 112 1.40 -27.59 15.34
CA GLY A 112 2.43 -26.67 15.84
C GLY A 112 2.96 -26.97 17.26
N ALA A 113 2.31 -27.88 18.01
CA ALA A 113 2.73 -28.23 19.36
C ALA A 113 3.82 -29.33 19.42
N ASP A 114 3.96 -30.15 18.37
CA ASP A 114 4.87 -31.32 18.40
C ASP A 114 6.34 -30.99 18.09
N GLU A 115 6.62 -29.81 17.50
CA GLU A 115 7.97 -29.47 17.04
C GLU A 115 8.93 -28.99 18.14
N ARG A 116 8.45 -28.79 19.38
CA ARG A 116 9.32 -28.43 20.53
C ARG A 116 10.04 -29.61 21.19
N SER A 117 9.80 -30.84 20.76
CA SER A 117 10.35 -32.03 21.43
C SER A 117 11.53 -32.70 20.71
N ARG A 118 12.14 -32.08 19.70
CA ARG A 118 13.34 -32.65 19.05
C ARG A 118 14.58 -32.40 19.93
N PRO A 119 15.23 -33.45 20.47
CA PRO A 119 16.45 -33.29 21.25
C PRO A 119 17.62 -32.92 20.34
N ALA A 120 18.39 -31.91 20.75
CA ALA A 120 19.55 -31.41 20.03
C ALA A 120 20.62 -32.51 19.83
N PRO A 121 21.18 -32.68 18.62
CA PRO A 121 22.30 -33.59 18.41
C PRO A 121 23.56 -33.03 19.08
N ARG A 122 24.12 -33.78 20.04
CA ARG A 122 25.46 -33.54 20.58
C ARG A 122 26.50 -33.89 19.53
N THR A 123 27.09 -32.89 18.88
CA THR A 123 28.33 -33.07 18.13
C THR A 123 29.52 -32.93 19.07
N ALA A 124 30.32 -33.99 19.12
CA ALA A 124 31.58 -34.07 19.84
C ALA A 124 32.63 -33.15 19.21
N ALA A 125 33.50 -32.61 20.06
CA ALA A 125 34.61 -31.75 19.73
C ALA A 125 35.66 -32.43 18.83
N ALA A 126 36.15 -31.67 17.85
CA ALA A 126 37.47 -31.81 17.23
C ALA A 126 37.92 -30.40 16.83
N GLU A 127 39.21 -30.13 17.03
CA GLU A 127 39.78 -28.82 17.33
C GLU A 127 40.42 -28.14 16.10
N LYS A 128 40.28 -26.79 16.05
CA LYS A 128 41.18 -25.76 15.44
C LYS A 128 41.34 -25.66 13.88
N PRO A 129 41.80 -24.50 13.34
CA PRO A 129 41.62 -23.09 13.71
C PRO A 129 41.02 -22.20 12.58
N LEU A 130 40.28 -21.18 13.02
CA LEU A 130 40.06 -19.82 12.49
C LEU A 130 40.61 -19.45 11.09
N ASP A 131 39.70 -19.15 10.16
CA ASP A 131 39.79 -17.97 9.31
C ASP A 131 38.39 -17.44 8.95
N ALA A 132 38.27 -16.12 8.95
CA ALA A 132 37.02 -15.39 8.98
C ALA A 132 36.26 -15.39 7.65
N GLY A 133 34.98 -15.75 7.69
CA GLY A 133 34.04 -15.59 6.59
C GLY A 133 32.61 -15.45 7.12
N LEU A 134 32.09 -14.22 7.10
CA LEU A 134 30.68 -13.92 7.36
C LEU A 134 29.79 -14.62 6.31
N PRO A 135 28.78 -15.42 6.67
CA PRO A 135 27.81 -15.89 5.70
C PRO A 135 26.78 -14.81 5.38
N ALA A 136 26.59 -14.62 4.07
CA ALA A 136 25.59 -13.79 3.43
C ALA A 136 24.16 -14.11 3.88
N GLY A 137 23.31 -13.08 3.81
CA GLY A 137 21.91 -13.10 4.23
C GLY A 137 21.07 -14.18 3.53
N ARG A 138 20.22 -14.79 4.34
CA ARG A 138 19.17 -15.72 3.91
C ARG A 138 18.03 -14.92 3.29
N ALA A 139 17.74 -15.16 2.02
CA ALA A 139 16.57 -14.61 1.32
C ALA A 139 15.26 -15.17 1.94
N PRO A 140 14.20 -14.37 2.10
CA PRO A 140 12.88 -14.87 2.46
C PRO A 140 12.31 -15.72 1.32
N ALA A 141 11.75 -16.87 1.68
CA ALA A 141 11.09 -17.77 0.76
C ALA A 141 9.89 -17.07 0.12
N ALA A 142 9.81 -17.13 -1.21
CA ALA A 142 8.65 -16.71 -1.97
C ALA A 142 7.42 -17.52 -1.51
N VAL A 143 6.38 -16.82 -1.08
CA VAL A 143 5.07 -17.41 -0.83
C VAL A 143 4.50 -17.78 -2.20
N ASP A 144 4.23 -19.06 -2.41
CA ASP A 144 3.61 -19.59 -3.62
C ASP A 144 2.13 -19.16 -3.64
N THR A 145 1.82 -18.12 -4.41
CA THR A 145 0.46 -17.57 -4.55
C THR A 145 -0.40 -18.35 -5.54
N SER A 146 0.10 -19.47 -6.06
CA SER A 146 -0.56 -20.27 -7.10
C SER A 146 -1.85 -20.96 -6.61
N ASP A 147 -2.07 -21.07 -5.31
CA ASP A 147 -3.28 -21.66 -4.70
C ASP A 147 -4.42 -20.66 -4.43
N LEU A 148 -4.25 -19.37 -4.78
CA LEU A 148 -5.32 -18.35 -4.70
C LEU A 148 -6.13 -18.20 -6.01
N ALA A 149 -5.83 -19.01 -7.04
CA ALA A 149 -6.55 -19.03 -8.32
C ALA A 149 -7.89 -19.80 -8.25
N GLY A 150 -8.67 -19.58 -7.19
CA GLY A 150 -10.10 -19.86 -7.22
C GLY A 150 -10.81 -18.83 -8.11
N ASP A 151 -11.98 -19.19 -8.66
CA ASP A 151 -12.85 -18.26 -9.39
C ASP A 151 -12.86 -16.89 -8.69
N PRO A 152 -12.62 -15.77 -9.41
CA PRO A 152 -12.62 -14.46 -8.80
C PRO A 152 -13.98 -14.30 -8.12
N PRO A 153 -14.02 -14.09 -6.79
CA PRO A 153 -15.28 -13.79 -6.13
C PRO A 153 -15.92 -12.63 -6.89
N ASP A 154 -17.23 -12.63 -7.02
CA ASP A 154 -17.99 -11.51 -7.57
C ASP A 154 -17.48 -10.23 -6.87
N ASP A 155 -16.59 -9.49 -7.55
CA ASP A 155 -15.68 -8.53 -6.94
C ASP A 155 -16.49 -7.47 -6.18
N ASP A 156 -17.67 -7.16 -6.72
CA ASP A 156 -18.65 -6.25 -6.16
C ASP A 156 -19.10 -6.63 -4.75
N ARG A 157 -19.22 -7.92 -4.41
CA ARG A 157 -19.69 -8.33 -3.07
C ARG A 157 -18.59 -8.28 -2.03
N ALA A 158 -17.36 -8.65 -2.40
CA ALA A 158 -16.19 -8.49 -1.53
C ALA A 158 -15.90 -7.00 -1.27
N TRP A 159 -15.98 -6.18 -2.33
CA TRP A 159 -15.82 -4.73 -2.25
C TRP A 159 -16.96 -4.04 -1.50
N ALA A 160 -18.21 -4.47 -1.65
CA ALA A 160 -19.32 -3.93 -0.87
C ALA A 160 -19.16 -4.20 0.63
N LEU A 161 -18.69 -5.39 1.00
CA LEU A 161 -18.38 -5.73 2.39
C LEU A 161 -17.21 -4.90 2.92
N MET A 162 -16.11 -4.78 2.17
CA MET A 162 -15.00 -3.88 2.55
C MET A 162 -15.46 -2.44 2.71
N ARG A 163 -16.31 -1.92 1.81
CA ARG A 163 -16.82 -0.55 1.90
C ARG A 163 -17.70 -0.36 3.12
N SER A 164 -18.57 -1.32 3.45
CA SER A 164 -19.39 -1.28 4.66
C SER A 164 -18.54 -1.29 5.94
N LEU A 165 -17.48 -2.11 5.97
CA LEU A 165 -16.54 -2.17 7.08
C LEU A 165 -15.70 -0.90 7.18
N ALA A 166 -15.30 -0.32 6.05
CA ALA A 166 -14.49 0.91 6.01
C ALA A 166 -15.27 2.15 6.46
N ILE A 167 -16.59 2.18 6.30
CA ILE A 167 -17.44 3.28 6.80
C ILE A 167 -17.45 3.31 8.34
N ASP A 168 -17.46 2.15 8.98
CA ASP A 168 -17.48 2.03 10.44
C ASP A 168 -16.08 2.01 11.07
N LEU A 169 -15.02 1.91 10.26
CA LEU A 169 -13.64 1.86 10.75
C LEU A 169 -13.11 3.27 11.01
N HIS A 170 -13.00 3.65 12.29
CA HIS A 170 -12.32 4.89 12.66
C HIS A 170 -10.82 4.82 12.33
N TYR A 171 -10.28 5.93 11.83
CA TYR A 171 -8.89 6.03 11.39
C TYR A 171 -7.88 5.65 12.49
N ASP A 172 -8.15 6.04 13.74
CA ASP A 172 -7.30 5.71 14.88
C ASP A 172 -7.29 4.20 15.20
N ASP A 173 -8.45 3.54 15.09
CA ASP A 173 -8.57 2.09 15.29
C ASP A 173 -7.88 1.31 14.17
N ALA A 174 -7.99 1.79 12.91
CA ALA A 174 -7.28 1.23 11.77
C ALA A 174 -5.76 1.34 11.92
N ARG A 175 -5.29 2.44 12.53
CA ARG A 175 -3.88 2.69 12.83
C ARG A 175 -3.38 1.76 13.92
N GLU A 176 -4.13 1.61 15.01
CA GLU A 176 -3.77 0.74 16.13
C GLU A 176 -3.79 -0.75 15.73
N ALA A 177 -4.73 -1.14 14.85
CA ALA A 177 -4.80 -2.47 14.27
C ALA A 177 -3.72 -2.75 13.20
N GLY A 178 -2.93 -1.74 12.80
CA GLY A 178 -1.92 -1.88 11.74
C GLY A 178 -2.49 -2.15 10.35
N ILE A 179 -3.77 -1.78 10.12
CA ILE A 179 -4.50 -1.98 8.87
C ILE A 179 -4.23 -0.83 7.89
N LEU A 180 -3.83 0.34 8.39
CA LEU A 180 -3.51 1.46 7.52
C LEU A 180 -2.35 1.12 6.56
N PRO A 181 -2.43 1.60 5.29
CA PRO A 181 -1.33 1.46 4.36
C PRO A 181 -0.06 2.01 5.00
N ARG A 182 1.02 1.23 4.92
CA ARG A 182 2.33 1.65 5.44
C ARG A 182 2.70 3.00 4.82
N PRO A 183 3.39 3.88 5.54
CA PRO A 183 4.02 5.05 4.93
C PRO A 183 4.84 4.59 3.71
N GLY A 184 4.62 5.21 2.54
CA GLY A 184 5.24 4.79 1.28
C GLY A 184 4.39 3.86 0.39
N ALA A 185 3.30 3.28 0.90
CA ALA A 185 2.49 2.33 0.13
C ALA A 185 1.67 3.00 -0.99
N ILE A 186 1.24 4.25 -0.79
CA ILE A 186 0.51 5.01 -1.81
C ILE A 186 1.47 5.42 -2.93
N GLU A 187 2.67 5.83 -2.57
CA GLU A 187 3.76 6.17 -3.47
C GLU A 187 4.17 4.95 -4.29
N THR A 188 4.29 3.79 -3.64
CA THR A 188 4.57 2.50 -4.31
C THR A 188 3.46 2.16 -5.30
N ALA A 189 2.19 2.22 -4.89
CA ALA A 189 1.05 1.97 -5.78
C ALA A 189 1.03 2.95 -6.98
N ALA A 190 1.38 4.22 -6.75
CA ALA A 190 1.49 5.21 -7.82
C ALA A 190 2.66 4.92 -8.79
N THR A 191 3.75 4.31 -8.31
CA THR A 191 4.85 3.88 -9.18
C THR A 191 4.52 2.66 -10.04
N GLU A 192 3.64 1.79 -9.55
CA GLU A 192 3.17 0.59 -10.26
C GLU A 192 2.18 0.91 -11.40
N LEU A 193 1.51 2.07 -11.35
CA LEU A 193 0.65 2.54 -12.44
C LEU A 193 1.46 2.76 -13.72
N SER A 194 0.91 2.31 -14.84
CA SER A 194 1.48 2.57 -16.17
C SER A 194 1.51 4.08 -16.49
N ALA A 195 2.28 4.47 -17.50
CA ALA A 195 2.34 5.87 -17.93
C ALA A 195 0.96 6.41 -18.37
N LEU A 196 0.13 5.55 -18.96
CA LEU A 196 -1.22 5.92 -19.40
C LEU A 196 -2.17 6.08 -18.20
N GLU A 197 -2.11 5.17 -17.23
CA GLU A 197 -2.94 5.24 -16.02
C GLU A 197 -2.57 6.44 -15.14
N ARG A 198 -1.27 6.76 -15.02
CA ARG A 198 -0.83 7.97 -14.32
C ARG A 198 -1.33 9.24 -15.00
N ALA A 199 -1.28 9.30 -16.32
CA ALA A 199 -1.80 10.45 -17.08
C ALA A 199 -3.30 10.63 -16.86
N GLU A 200 -4.06 9.53 -16.82
CA GLU A 200 -5.50 9.57 -16.58
C GLU A 200 -5.83 9.94 -15.13
N LEU A 201 -5.09 9.41 -14.14
CA LEU A 201 -5.24 9.80 -12.73
C LEU A 201 -5.00 11.30 -12.53
N VAL A 202 -3.95 11.86 -13.15
CA VAL A 202 -3.67 13.30 -13.12
C VAL A 202 -4.80 14.10 -13.77
N ARG A 203 -5.32 13.64 -14.91
CA ARG A 203 -6.46 14.29 -15.59
C ARG A 203 -7.69 14.34 -14.69
N LEU A 204 -8.02 13.24 -14.02
CA LEU A 204 -9.14 13.15 -13.08
C LEU A 204 -8.96 14.06 -11.86
N LEU A 205 -7.78 14.07 -11.25
CA LEU A 205 -7.47 14.96 -10.12
C LEU A 205 -7.57 16.44 -10.50
N GLN A 206 -7.08 16.82 -11.68
CA GLN A 206 -7.17 18.19 -12.17
C GLN A 206 -8.62 18.63 -12.44
N ASP A 207 -9.45 17.73 -12.99
CA ASP A 207 -10.86 18.02 -13.24
C ASP A 207 -11.60 18.27 -11.91
N GLU A 208 -11.30 17.46 -10.89
CA GLU A 208 -11.93 17.58 -9.58
C GLU A 208 -11.46 18.84 -8.82
N LEU A 209 -10.17 19.20 -8.91
CA LEU A 209 -9.64 20.45 -8.35
C LEU A 209 -10.27 21.69 -8.99
N LYS A 210 -10.45 21.68 -10.32
CA LYS A 210 -11.13 22.78 -11.02
C LYS A 210 -12.59 22.90 -10.64
N ARG A 211 -13.27 21.77 -10.43
CA ARG A 211 -14.67 21.72 -10.01
C ARG A 211 -14.89 22.21 -8.57
N THR A 212 -13.90 22.02 -7.69
CA THR A 212 -13.97 22.44 -6.28
C THR A 212 -13.47 23.86 -6.02
N GLY A 213 -12.73 24.47 -6.95
CA GLY A 213 -12.21 25.84 -6.86
C GLY A 213 -13.11 26.95 -7.46
N ALA A 214 -14.29 26.62 -7.99
CA ALA A 214 -15.29 27.55 -8.51
C ALA A 214 -16.48 27.70 -7.55
#